data_AF-A0A7J4LN25-F1
#
_entry.id   AF-A0A7J4LN25-F1
#
_cell.length_a   1.000
_cell.length_b   1.000
_cell.length_c   1.000
_cell.angle_alpha   90.00
_cell.angle_beta   90.00
_cell.angle_gamma   90.00
#
_symmetry.space_group_name_H-M   'P 1'
#
loop_
_entity.id
_entity.type
_entity.pdbx_description
1 polymer ?
#
loop_
_entity_poly.entity_id
_entity_poly.type
_entity_poly.pdbx_seq_one_letter_code
_entity_poly.pdbx_strand_id
1 'polypeptide(L)'
;MNRKTAAFLSLAAILFISGCASFTGDSTYTMRFFVNETSETLNGDVLNNGNLLGVAENGTFRAAVERLRPGVITLNGTYAGEPFELDFEFPASSFNYSRMDFVAGKAGIEAATFNASGLDTPKIGRSVLDLVNGERMAAGLAQLKWNDRVAAVARDYARTLSVEGFHHKDIEGKDVGDRLKSGGIFYTVAAENLYMVSGLNASANVSEAAVKGWMSSPGHRSPILDRDGIFSDAGVGVFCERKTCYSVMVFAGMEQNKDVRLNPGYLTFVYLYDPAYPFDFDAPVDIMIESDGNINVYIVPDRVQYENIVNGRGYDAISESRQVKDFNQSLIARKGQGIAIELPRSGSAADVNIHVRYS
;
A
#
# COMPACT_ATOMS: atom_id res chain seq x y z
N MET A 1 -24.53 -7.94 21.74
CA MET A 1 -25.39 -6.73 21.71
C MET A 1 -24.56 -5.56 21.23
N ASN A 2 -25.18 -4.70 20.41
CA ASN A 2 -24.64 -3.48 19.76
C ASN A 2 -23.80 -3.68 18.49
N ARG A 3 -24.46 -4.12 17.42
CA ARG A 3 -24.10 -3.73 16.05
C ARG A 3 -24.38 -2.23 15.91
N LYS A 4 -23.34 -1.41 15.87
CA LYS A 4 -23.45 0.00 15.49
C LYS A 4 -23.86 0.04 14.03
N THR A 5 -25.06 0.55 13.78
CA THR A 5 -25.55 0.97 12.46
C THR A 5 -24.59 2.02 11.91
N ALA A 6 -23.77 1.63 10.93
CA ALA A 6 -23.08 2.58 10.08
C ALA A 6 -24.15 3.30 9.24
N ALA A 7 -24.34 4.58 9.49
CA ALA A 7 -25.07 5.45 8.59
C ALA A 7 -24.27 5.53 7.28
N PHE A 8 -24.68 4.75 6.28
CA PHE A 8 -24.28 5.01 4.90
C PHE A 8 -24.86 6.36 4.51
N LEU A 9 -24.04 7.41 4.51
CA LEU A 9 -24.29 8.54 3.61
C LEU A 9 -24.08 8.03 2.19
N SER A 10 -25.13 7.40 1.65
CA SER A 10 -25.28 7.19 0.22
C SER A 10 -25.31 8.57 -0.42
N LEU A 11 -24.32 8.88 -1.27
CA LEU A 11 -24.51 9.91 -2.29
C LEU A 11 -25.77 9.49 -3.04
N ALA A 12 -26.89 10.15 -2.79
CA ALA A 12 -28.18 9.74 -3.31
C ALA A 12 -28.08 9.63 -4.83
N ALA A 13 -28.09 8.39 -5.34
CA ALA A 13 -28.50 8.15 -6.70
C ALA A 13 -29.86 8.84 -6.82
N ILE A 14 -29.96 9.80 -7.74
CA ILE A 14 -31.23 10.46 -7.99
C ILE A 14 -32.09 9.41 -8.69
N LEU A 15 -32.86 8.70 -7.88
CA LEU A 15 -33.78 7.65 -8.29
C LEU A 15 -35.16 8.29 -8.27
N PHE A 16 -35.78 8.35 -9.45
CA PHE A 16 -37.11 8.89 -9.59
C PHE A 16 -38.08 7.82 -10.03
N ILE A 17 -39.34 8.10 -9.67
CA ILE A 17 -40.46 7.30 -10.06
C ILE A 17 -41.48 8.19 -10.75
N SER A 18 -41.95 7.73 -11.91
CA SER A 18 -42.99 8.39 -12.68
C SER A 18 -44.12 7.40 -12.98
N GLY A 19 -45.33 7.73 -12.54
CA GLY A 19 -46.56 7.01 -12.89
C GLY A 19 -47.22 7.65 -14.11
N CYS A 20 -47.59 6.84 -15.11
CA CYS A 20 -48.06 7.35 -16.40
C CYS A 20 -49.48 6.90 -16.79
N ALA A 21 -50.10 5.95 -16.07
CA ALA A 21 -51.45 5.45 -16.37
C ALA A 21 -52.27 5.18 -15.10
N SER A 22 -53.47 5.74 -15.04
CA SER A 22 -54.45 5.53 -13.96
C SER A 22 -54.95 4.08 -13.96
N PHE A 23 -55.10 3.49 -12.78
CA PHE A 23 -55.50 2.10 -12.62
C PHE A 23 -56.94 1.85 -13.15
N THR A 24 -57.10 1.04 -14.20
CA THR A 24 -58.41 0.69 -14.81
C THR A 24 -58.91 -0.72 -14.44
N GLY A 25 -58.40 -1.33 -13.37
CA GLY A 25 -58.79 -2.68 -12.94
C GLY A 25 -57.95 -3.82 -13.54
N ASP A 26 -56.75 -3.51 -14.06
CA ASP A 26 -55.79 -4.53 -14.48
C ASP A 26 -55.22 -5.29 -13.27
N SER A 27 -55.19 -6.62 -13.33
CA SER A 27 -54.56 -7.47 -12.30
C SER A 27 -53.04 -7.43 -12.34
N THR A 28 -52.45 -6.72 -13.31
CA THR A 28 -51.01 -6.71 -13.60
C THR A 28 -50.41 -5.32 -13.48
N TYR A 29 -49.27 -5.22 -12.82
CA TYR A 29 -48.49 -3.99 -12.65
C TYR A 29 -47.25 -4.02 -13.53
N THR A 30 -47.01 -2.97 -14.32
CA THR A 30 -45.83 -2.88 -15.21
C THR A 30 -44.75 -1.99 -14.58
N MET A 31 -43.55 -2.54 -14.40
CA MET A 31 -42.35 -1.83 -13.95
C MET A 31 -41.41 -1.65 -15.13
N ARG A 32 -40.90 -0.44 -15.36
CA ARG A 32 -39.84 -0.17 -16.33
C ARG A 32 -38.58 0.31 -15.65
N PHE A 33 -37.41 -0.14 -16.09
CA PHE A 33 -36.12 0.21 -15.53
C PHE A 33 -35.20 0.73 -16.64
N PHE A 34 -34.68 1.95 -16.49
CA PHE A 34 -33.79 2.56 -17.47
C PHE A 34 -32.92 3.66 -16.89
N VAL A 35 -31.85 4.00 -17.61
CA VAL A 35 -30.98 5.15 -17.32
C VAL A 35 -31.58 6.42 -17.92
N ASN A 36 -31.79 7.46 -17.11
CA ASN A 36 -32.53 8.67 -17.51
C ASN A 36 -31.98 9.34 -18.77
N GLU A 37 -30.66 9.54 -18.82
CA GLU A 37 -29.98 10.35 -19.82
C GLU A 37 -29.78 9.63 -21.15
N THR A 38 -29.72 8.30 -21.14
CA THR A 38 -29.43 7.48 -22.32
C THR A 38 -30.63 6.66 -22.79
N SER A 39 -31.68 6.54 -21.96
CA SER A 39 -32.79 5.60 -22.15
C SER A 39 -32.36 4.13 -22.25
N GLU A 40 -31.13 3.80 -21.84
CA GLU A 40 -30.63 2.44 -21.82
C GLU A 40 -31.41 1.62 -20.78
N THR A 41 -31.94 0.48 -21.20
CA THR A 41 -32.74 -0.39 -20.34
C THR A 41 -31.88 -1.12 -19.33
N LEU A 42 -32.34 -1.18 -18.07
CA LEU A 42 -31.68 -1.94 -17.02
C LEU A 42 -32.39 -3.28 -16.82
N ASN A 43 -31.65 -4.38 -16.94
CA ASN A 43 -32.17 -5.74 -16.79
C ASN A 43 -31.67 -6.35 -15.48
N GLY A 44 -32.41 -7.29 -14.91
CA GLY A 44 -31.99 -7.95 -13.68
C GLY A 44 -33.14 -8.53 -12.86
N ASP A 45 -32.78 -9.16 -11.75
CA ASP A 45 -33.72 -9.65 -10.76
C ASP A 45 -34.46 -8.48 -10.12
N VAL A 46 -35.79 -8.57 -10.09
CA VAL A 46 -36.66 -7.61 -9.44
C VAL A 46 -37.14 -8.19 -8.13
N LEU A 47 -36.80 -7.53 -7.03
CA LEU A 47 -37.22 -7.92 -5.69
C LEU A 47 -38.16 -6.86 -5.11
N ASN A 48 -39.10 -7.27 -4.28
CA ASN A 48 -39.89 -6.37 -3.46
C ASN A 48 -39.74 -6.71 -1.98
N ASN A 49 -39.21 -5.77 -1.21
CA ASN A 49 -38.85 -5.97 0.19
C ASN A 49 -37.96 -7.21 0.40
N GLY A 50 -37.00 -7.43 -0.51
CA GLY A 50 -36.08 -8.58 -0.50
C GLY A 50 -36.66 -9.90 -1.04
N ASN A 51 -37.93 -9.94 -1.45
CA ASN A 51 -38.52 -11.14 -2.05
C ASN A 51 -38.44 -11.10 -3.58
N LEU A 52 -37.84 -12.12 -4.20
CA LEU A 52 -37.74 -12.22 -5.65
C LEU A 52 -39.13 -12.30 -6.30
N LEU A 53 -39.43 -11.34 -7.19
CA LEU A 53 -40.65 -11.31 -7.96
C LEU A 53 -40.48 -11.98 -9.34
N GLY A 54 -39.32 -11.78 -9.96
CA GLY A 54 -38.95 -12.31 -11.28
C GLY A 54 -37.80 -11.50 -11.88
N VAL A 55 -37.66 -11.52 -13.20
CA VAL A 55 -36.55 -10.87 -13.93
C VAL A 55 -37.12 -9.80 -14.86
N ALA A 56 -36.52 -8.61 -14.84
CA ALA A 56 -36.75 -7.58 -15.85
C ALA A 56 -35.93 -7.89 -17.10
N GLU A 57 -36.62 -8.01 -18.24
CA GLU A 57 -36.02 -8.20 -19.56
C GLU A 57 -36.37 -7.01 -20.46
N ASN A 58 -35.37 -6.54 -21.22
CA ASN A 58 -35.46 -5.31 -22.00
C ASN A 58 -36.04 -4.12 -21.19
N GLY A 59 -35.58 -4.00 -19.94
CA GLY A 59 -35.97 -2.95 -19.00
C GLY A 59 -37.40 -3.05 -18.52
N THR A 60 -38.09 -4.18 -18.66
CA THR A 60 -39.50 -4.31 -18.27
C THR A 60 -39.75 -5.56 -17.45
N PHE A 61 -40.52 -5.41 -16.38
CA PHE A 61 -41.04 -6.51 -15.57
C PHE A 61 -42.54 -6.33 -15.32
N ARG A 62 -43.29 -7.43 -15.28
CA ARG A 62 -44.73 -7.43 -14.97
C ARG A 62 -45.01 -8.40 -13.83
N ALA A 63 -45.77 -7.93 -12.84
CA ALA A 63 -46.18 -8.74 -11.70
C ALA A 63 -47.67 -8.61 -11.43
N ALA A 64 -48.29 -9.66 -10.90
CA ALA A 64 -49.64 -9.57 -10.37
C ALA A 64 -49.67 -8.64 -9.15
N VAL A 65 -50.65 -7.74 -9.08
CA VAL A 65 -50.73 -6.70 -8.03
C VAL A 65 -50.77 -7.32 -6.63
N GLU A 66 -51.38 -8.50 -6.46
CA GLU A 66 -51.44 -9.19 -5.16
C GLU A 66 -50.08 -9.64 -4.61
N ARG A 67 -49.05 -9.72 -5.47
CA ARG A 67 -47.67 -10.05 -5.09
C ARG A 67 -46.86 -8.85 -4.61
N LEU A 68 -47.35 -7.63 -4.81
CA LEU A 68 -46.64 -6.39 -4.48
C LEU A 68 -47.03 -5.86 -3.11
N ARG A 69 -46.08 -5.25 -2.42
CA ARG A 69 -46.26 -4.57 -1.13
C ARG A 69 -45.52 -3.23 -1.16
N PRO A 70 -46.06 -2.17 -0.52
CA PRO A 70 -45.30 -0.95 -0.30
C PRO A 70 -43.96 -1.23 0.40
N GLY A 71 -42.94 -0.41 0.12
CA GLY A 71 -41.61 -0.55 0.70
C GLY A 71 -40.53 -0.22 -0.32
N VAL A 72 -39.73 -1.21 -0.72
CA VAL A 72 -38.63 -1.04 -1.68
C VAL A 72 -38.79 -2.02 -2.83
N ILE A 73 -38.56 -1.53 -4.05
CA ILE A 73 -38.26 -2.35 -5.23
C ILE A 73 -36.75 -2.32 -5.44
N THR A 74 -36.13 -3.49 -5.44
CA THR A 74 -34.68 -3.63 -5.68
C THR A 74 -34.49 -4.24 -7.07
N LEU A 75 -33.63 -3.64 -7.89
CA LEU A 75 -33.18 -4.21 -9.15
C LEU A 75 -31.71 -4.65 -9.03
N ASN A 76 -31.48 -5.96 -9.15
CA ASN A 76 -30.15 -6.56 -9.13
C ASN A 76 -29.78 -7.03 -10.53
N GLY A 77 -28.79 -6.39 -11.14
CA GLY A 77 -28.46 -6.61 -12.54
C GLY A 77 -26.99 -6.48 -12.84
N THR A 78 -26.68 -6.41 -14.13
CA THR A 78 -25.33 -6.08 -14.62
C THR A 78 -25.42 -4.91 -15.58
N TYR A 79 -24.46 -4.00 -15.51
CA TYR A 79 -24.36 -2.85 -16.39
C TYR A 79 -22.88 -2.63 -16.73
N ALA A 80 -22.57 -2.57 -18.03
CA ALA A 80 -21.20 -2.58 -18.55
C ALA A 80 -20.32 -3.75 -18.02
N GLY A 81 -20.93 -4.90 -17.71
CA GLY A 81 -20.23 -6.08 -17.19
C GLY A 81 -20.05 -6.12 -15.67
N GLU A 82 -20.38 -5.05 -14.95
CA GLU A 82 -20.27 -4.96 -13.51
C GLU A 82 -21.65 -5.16 -12.83
N PRO A 83 -21.72 -5.89 -11.71
CA PRO A 83 -22.97 -6.05 -10.98
C PRO A 83 -23.42 -4.74 -10.33
N PHE A 84 -24.73 -4.51 -10.29
CA PHE A 84 -25.34 -3.41 -9.55
C PHE A 84 -26.52 -3.89 -8.72
N GLU A 85 -26.82 -3.13 -7.67
CA GLU A 85 -28.04 -3.21 -6.88
C GLU A 85 -28.59 -1.77 -6.75
N LEU A 86 -29.84 -1.58 -7.17
CA LEU A 86 -30.53 -0.29 -7.12
C LEU A 86 -31.84 -0.42 -6.34
N ASP A 87 -31.96 0.36 -5.27
CA ASP A 87 -33.14 0.39 -4.42
C ASP A 87 -34.02 1.60 -4.71
N PHE A 88 -35.27 1.34 -5.09
CA PHE A 88 -36.26 2.34 -5.37
C PHE A 88 -37.38 2.31 -4.33
N GLU A 89 -37.73 3.46 -3.77
CA GLU A 89 -38.86 3.56 -2.85
C GLU A 89 -40.17 3.21 -3.57
N PHE A 90 -41.05 2.40 -2.97
CA PHE A 90 -42.30 1.99 -3.57
C PHE A 90 -43.44 2.28 -2.59
N PRO A 91 -43.87 3.54 -2.46
CA PRO A 91 -44.89 3.94 -1.49
C PRO A 91 -46.27 3.39 -1.85
N ALA A 92 -47.21 3.38 -0.90
CA ALA A 92 -48.58 2.91 -1.14
C ALA A 92 -49.30 3.69 -2.26
N SER A 93 -48.95 4.96 -2.49
CA SER A 93 -49.46 5.77 -3.59
C SER A 93 -49.07 5.23 -4.98
N SER A 94 -48.04 4.39 -5.08
CA SER A 94 -47.63 3.72 -6.32
C SER A 94 -48.71 2.83 -6.91
N PHE A 95 -49.63 2.32 -6.08
CA PHE A 95 -50.75 1.48 -6.48
C PHE A 95 -51.90 2.27 -7.12
N ASN A 96 -51.84 3.60 -7.12
CA ASN A 96 -52.78 4.43 -7.89
C ASN A 96 -52.55 4.36 -9.40
N TYR A 97 -51.42 3.78 -9.81
CA TYR A 97 -51.00 3.61 -11.19
C TYR A 97 -50.92 2.12 -11.55
N SER A 98 -51.17 1.77 -12.81
CA SER A 98 -50.92 0.41 -13.32
C SER A 98 -49.49 0.22 -13.86
N ARG A 99 -48.73 1.31 -13.95
CA ARG A 99 -47.37 1.35 -14.48
C ARG A 99 -46.52 2.39 -13.76
N MET A 100 -45.28 2.01 -13.44
CA MET A 100 -44.27 2.97 -13.00
C MET A 100 -42.90 2.73 -13.64
N ASP A 101 -42.22 3.86 -13.82
CA ASP A 101 -40.84 3.92 -14.26
C ASP A 101 -39.92 4.04 -13.05
N PHE A 102 -38.86 3.23 -13.02
CA PHE A 102 -37.82 3.18 -12.01
C PHE A 102 -36.53 3.62 -12.69
N VAL A 103 -36.15 4.88 -12.47
CA VAL A 103 -35.15 5.54 -13.29
C VAL A 103 -33.86 5.74 -12.49
N ALA A 104 -32.73 5.28 -13.02
CA ALA A 104 -31.41 5.59 -12.48
C ALA A 104 -30.79 6.75 -13.26
N GLY A 105 -30.26 7.76 -12.58
CA GLY A 105 -29.36 8.72 -13.23
C GLY A 105 -28.03 8.06 -13.60
N LYS A 106 -27.36 8.54 -14.64
CA LYS A 106 -26.06 8.03 -15.11
C LYS A 106 -25.01 7.97 -13.98
N ALA A 107 -24.90 9.03 -13.18
CA ALA A 107 -23.99 9.03 -12.02
C ALA A 107 -24.37 7.99 -10.95
N GLY A 108 -25.67 7.70 -10.81
CA GLY A 108 -26.17 6.69 -9.87
C GLY A 108 -25.80 5.27 -10.29
N ILE A 109 -25.99 4.93 -11.57
CA ILE A 109 -25.59 3.62 -12.08
C ILE A 109 -24.06 3.47 -12.09
N GLU A 110 -23.31 4.51 -12.50
CA GLU A 110 -21.84 4.50 -12.45
C GLU A 110 -21.29 4.32 -11.02
N ALA A 111 -21.93 4.95 -10.04
CA ALA A 111 -21.59 4.75 -8.63
C ALA A 111 -21.97 3.34 -8.14
N ALA A 112 -23.10 2.78 -8.60
CA ALA A 112 -23.54 1.44 -8.26
C ALA A 112 -22.57 0.38 -8.82
N THR A 113 -22.12 0.56 -10.06
CA THR A 113 -21.22 -0.35 -10.78
C THR A 113 -19.73 -0.08 -10.58
N PHE A 114 -19.35 0.90 -9.76
CA PHE A 114 -17.94 1.22 -9.56
C PHE A 114 -17.18 0.01 -8.98
N ASN A 115 -16.09 -0.35 -9.66
CA ASN A 115 -15.20 -1.43 -9.27
C ASN A 115 -13.73 -0.94 -9.23
N ALA A 116 -13.21 -0.85 -8.01
CA ALA A 116 -11.85 -0.47 -7.68
C ALA A 116 -10.80 -1.47 -8.18
N SER A 117 -11.17 -2.71 -8.52
CA SER A 117 -10.24 -3.68 -9.10
C SER A 117 -9.66 -3.23 -10.44
N GLY A 118 -10.34 -2.33 -11.15
CA GLY A 118 -9.84 -1.73 -12.39
C GLY A 118 -8.84 -0.57 -12.19
N LEU A 119 -8.55 -0.18 -10.95
CA LEU A 119 -7.60 0.90 -10.68
C LEU A 119 -6.16 0.45 -10.96
N ASP A 120 -5.34 1.39 -11.44
CA ASP A 120 -3.90 1.18 -11.63
C ASP A 120 -3.18 1.21 -10.27
N THR A 121 -3.19 0.07 -9.58
CA THR A 121 -2.64 -0.06 -8.23
C THR A 121 -1.12 0.19 -8.16
N PRO A 122 -0.28 -0.19 -9.15
CA PRO A 122 1.12 0.23 -9.17
C PRO A 122 1.30 1.75 -9.22
N LYS A 123 0.52 2.46 -10.03
CA LYS A 123 0.56 3.93 -10.10
C LYS A 123 0.10 4.58 -8.80
N ILE A 124 -0.94 4.04 -8.15
CA ILE A 124 -1.37 4.49 -6.82
C ILE A 124 -0.21 4.33 -5.82
N GLY A 125 0.45 3.18 -5.79
CA GLY A 125 1.59 2.95 -4.89
C GLY A 125 2.72 3.97 -5.07
N ARG A 126 3.09 4.30 -6.32
CA ARG A 126 4.08 5.35 -6.61
C ARG A 126 3.62 6.72 -6.13
N SER A 127 2.36 7.07 -6.42
CA SER A 127 1.76 8.33 -5.97
C SER A 127 1.71 8.47 -4.45
N VAL A 128 1.48 7.38 -3.72
CA VAL A 128 1.58 7.37 -2.24
C VAL A 128 2.99 7.75 -1.78
N LEU A 129 4.04 7.15 -2.37
CA LEU A 129 5.41 7.50 -2.01
C LEU A 129 5.72 8.97 -2.34
N ASP A 130 5.28 9.47 -3.49
CA ASP A 130 5.50 10.87 -3.88
C ASP A 130 4.88 11.84 -2.87
N LEU A 131 3.64 11.57 -2.44
CA LEU A 131 2.95 12.36 -1.41
C LEU A 131 3.66 12.28 -0.06
N VAL A 132 4.09 11.09 0.36
CA VAL A 132 4.87 10.90 1.60
C VAL A 132 6.20 11.66 1.53
N ASN A 133 6.89 11.63 0.40
CA ASN A 133 8.11 12.39 0.19
C ASN A 133 7.83 13.91 0.17
N GLY A 134 6.66 14.35 -0.27
CA GLY A 134 6.17 15.72 -0.10
C GLY A 134 6.12 16.15 1.36
N GLU A 135 5.52 15.32 2.23
CA GLU A 135 5.46 15.55 3.69
C GLU A 135 6.87 15.57 4.31
N ARG A 136 7.75 14.66 3.89
CA ARG A 136 9.15 14.59 4.36
C ARG A 136 9.94 15.84 3.99
N MET A 137 9.85 16.29 2.73
CA MET A 137 10.51 17.52 2.28
C MET A 137 9.99 18.75 3.03
N ALA A 138 8.67 18.85 3.25
CA ALA A 138 8.07 19.93 4.03
C ALA A 138 8.59 19.96 5.49
N ALA A 139 8.99 18.81 6.02
CA ALA A 139 9.62 18.67 7.35
C ALA A 139 11.15 18.82 7.36
N GLY A 140 11.79 19.06 6.21
CA GLY A 140 13.24 19.17 6.06
C GLY A 140 13.97 17.82 6.11
N LEU A 141 13.28 16.72 5.77
CA LEU A 141 13.82 15.36 5.78
C LEU A 141 14.18 14.89 4.36
N ALA A 142 15.19 14.03 4.27
CA ALA A 142 15.56 13.37 3.02
C ALA A 142 14.42 12.48 2.49
N GLN A 143 14.28 12.41 1.17
CA GLN A 143 13.28 11.56 0.53
C GLN A 143 13.63 10.08 0.68
N LEU A 144 12.61 9.23 0.80
CA LEU A 144 12.75 7.78 0.73
C LEU A 144 12.87 7.34 -0.73
N LYS A 145 13.78 6.41 -0.98
CA LYS A 145 13.98 5.80 -2.31
C LYS A 145 12.95 4.71 -2.54
N TRP A 146 12.36 4.67 -3.73
CA TRP A 146 11.49 3.55 -4.07
C TRP A 146 12.30 2.27 -4.26
N ASN A 147 11.85 1.18 -3.63
CA ASN A 147 12.42 -0.15 -3.82
C ASN A 147 11.35 -1.12 -4.35
N ASP A 148 11.54 -1.65 -5.57
CA ASP A 148 10.58 -2.54 -6.24
C ASP A 148 10.40 -3.88 -5.51
N ARG A 149 11.46 -4.40 -4.86
CA ARG A 149 11.39 -5.66 -4.10
C ARG A 149 10.55 -5.46 -2.83
N VAL A 150 10.76 -4.35 -2.12
CA VAL A 150 9.95 -3.96 -0.95
C VAL A 150 8.49 -3.73 -1.35
N ALA A 151 8.24 -3.07 -2.49
CA ALA A 151 6.89 -2.83 -2.98
C ALA A 151 6.16 -4.12 -3.39
N ALA A 152 6.88 -5.11 -3.92
CA ALA A 152 6.32 -6.43 -4.21
C ALA A 152 5.84 -7.12 -2.92
N VAL A 153 6.66 -7.13 -1.86
CA VAL A 153 6.28 -7.65 -0.54
C VAL A 153 5.05 -6.93 0.01
N ALA A 154 5.03 -5.59 -0.06
CA ALA A 154 3.90 -4.79 0.39
C ALA A 154 2.61 -5.12 -0.39
N ARG A 155 2.70 -5.34 -1.71
CA ARG A 155 1.54 -5.64 -2.57
C ARG A 155 0.95 -7.01 -2.26
N ASP A 156 1.79 -8.00 -2.05
CA ASP A 156 1.32 -9.34 -1.69
C ASP A 156 0.66 -9.31 -0.32
N TYR A 157 1.20 -8.53 0.63
CA TYR A 157 0.54 -8.35 1.92
C TYR A 157 -0.78 -7.58 1.83
N ALA A 158 -0.89 -6.58 0.94
CA ALA A 158 -2.15 -5.87 0.72
C ALA A 158 -3.28 -6.81 0.25
N ARG A 159 -2.94 -7.84 -0.54
CA ARG A 159 -3.87 -8.92 -0.90
C ARG A 159 -4.18 -9.83 0.29
N THR A 160 -3.19 -10.17 1.12
CA THR A 160 -3.44 -10.92 2.36
C THR A 160 -4.44 -10.21 3.27
N LEU A 161 -4.35 -8.89 3.42
CA LEU A 161 -5.28 -8.10 4.24
C LEU A 161 -6.74 -8.18 3.78
N SER A 162 -6.98 -8.40 2.48
CA SER A 162 -8.35 -8.54 1.95
C SER A 162 -8.96 -9.90 2.25
N VAL A 163 -8.13 -10.92 2.52
CA VAL A 163 -8.56 -12.31 2.74
C VAL A 163 -8.56 -12.67 4.22
N GLU A 164 -7.48 -12.34 4.93
CA GLU A 164 -7.24 -12.77 6.32
C GLU A 164 -7.69 -11.73 7.35
N GLY A 165 -7.96 -10.49 6.93
CA GLY A 165 -8.34 -9.38 7.79
C GLY A 165 -7.24 -8.34 7.97
N PHE A 166 -7.58 -7.23 8.62
CA PHE A 166 -6.74 -6.03 8.67
C PHE A 166 -5.84 -5.99 9.91
N HIS A 167 -4.66 -6.63 9.83
CA HIS A 167 -3.68 -6.76 10.91
C HIS A 167 -2.24 -6.62 10.40
N HIS A 168 -1.28 -6.30 11.27
CA HIS A 168 0.16 -6.20 10.92
C HIS A 168 0.88 -7.57 10.83
N LYS A 169 0.25 -8.61 11.38
CA LYS A 169 0.72 -9.99 11.33
C LYS A 169 -0.25 -10.81 10.51
N ASP A 170 0.27 -11.71 9.68
CA ASP A 170 -0.55 -12.71 8.99
C ASP A 170 -1.09 -13.77 9.97
N ILE A 171 -1.90 -14.70 9.46
CA ILE A 171 -2.48 -15.78 10.28
C ILE A 171 -1.43 -16.71 10.90
N GLU A 172 -0.21 -16.76 10.35
CA GLU A 172 0.93 -17.51 10.87
C GLU A 172 1.75 -16.70 11.89
N GLY A 173 1.40 -15.43 12.11
CA GLY A 173 2.04 -14.52 13.04
C GLY A 173 3.26 -13.78 12.50
N LYS A 174 3.55 -13.89 11.19
CA LYS A 174 4.71 -13.24 10.56
C LYS A 174 4.47 -11.75 10.41
N ASP A 175 5.46 -10.96 10.80
CA ASP A 175 5.44 -9.50 10.65
C ASP A 175 6.15 -9.02 9.37
N VAL A 176 6.24 -7.70 9.20
CA VAL A 176 6.88 -7.09 8.01
C VAL A 176 8.34 -7.53 7.86
N GLY A 177 9.06 -7.76 8.96
CA GLY A 177 10.44 -8.20 8.93
C GLY A 177 10.56 -9.63 8.40
N ASP A 178 9.71 -10.53 8.89
CA ASP A 178 9.63 -11.91 8.39
C ASP A 178 9.29 -11.95 6.89
N ARG A 179 8.38 -11.07 6.45
CA ARG A 179 7.98 -10.95 5.03
C ARG A 179 9.14 -10.44 4.15
N LEU A 180 9.86 -9.41 4.59
CA LEU A 180 11.05 -8.91 3.89
C LEU A 180 12.17 -9.97 3.82
N LYS A 181 12.44 -10.65 4.95
CA LYS A 181 13.41 -11.75 5.01
C LYS A 181 13.04 -12.88 4.06
N SER A 182 11.78 -13.27 4.02
CA SER A 182 11.29 -14.32 3.10
C SER A 182 11.43 -13.92 1.62
N GLY A 183 11.42 -12.61 1.32
CA GLY A 183 11.74 -12.05 0.01
C GLY A 183 13.24 -11.93 -0.31
N GLY A 184 14.12 -12.41 0.59
CA GLY A 184 15.57 -12.29 0.47
C GLY A 184 16.08 -10.85 0.49
N ILE A 185 15.35 -9.94 1.14
CA ILE A 185 15.68 -8.51 1.21
C ILE A 185 16.44 -8.27 2.50
N PHE A 186 17.70 -7.85 2.39
CA PHE A 186 18.48 -7.42 3.54
C PHE A 186 17.99 -6.04 4.00
N TYR A 187 17.79 -5.87 5.31
CA TYR A 187 17.44 -4.58 5.91
C TYR A 187 18.02 -4.49 7.33
N THR A 188 18.30 -3.28 7.79
CA THR A 188 18.79 -3.01 9.14
C THR A 188 17.65 -2.75 10.11
N VAL A 189 16.58 -2.13 9.63
CA VAL A 189 15.33 -1.87 10.35
C VAL A 189 14.16 -1.84 9.36
N ALA A 190 12.96 -2.17 9.82
CA ALA A 190 11.75 -2.10 9.01
C ALA A 190 10.56 -1.56 9.82
N ALA A 191 9.64 -0.89 9.13
CA ALA A 191 8.34 -0.47 9.69
C ALA A 191 7.25 -0.62 8.63
N GLU A 192 5.98 -0.60 9.07
CA GLU A 192 4.83 -0.77 8.20
C GLU A 192 3.70 0.17 8.57
N ASN A 193 3.10 0.78 7.56
CA ASN A 193 1.83 1.48 7.65
C ASN A 193 0.77 0.75 6.82
N LEU A 194 -0.39 0.54 7.43
CA LEU A 194 -1.55 -0.07 6.77
C LEU A 194 -2.67 0.95 6.62
N TYR A 195 -3.39 0.93 5.51
CA TYR A 195 -4.60 1.71 5.32
C TYR A 195 -5.66 0.91 4.55
N MET A 196 -6.93 1.08 4.94
CA MET A 196 -8.07 0.52 4.23
C MET A 196 -9.08 1.64 3.99
N VAL A 197 -9.56 1.73 2.75
CA VAL A 197 -10.68 2.60 2.38
C VAL A 197 -11.75 1.77 1.69
N SER A 198 -12.99 1.92 2.11
CA SER A 198 -14.16 1.24 1.55
C SER A 198 -15.21 2.25 1.09
N GLY A 199 -16.19 1.78 0.31
CA GLY A 199 -17.21 2.66 -0.26
C GLY A 199 -16.66 3.60 -1.34
N LEU A 200 -15.59 3.19 -2.02
CA LEU A 200 -14.99 3.94 -3.12
C LEU A 200 -15.99 4.16 -4.25
N ASN A 201 -15.82 5.29 -4.92
CA ASN A 201 -16.52 5.66 -6.15
C ASN A 201 -15.52 6.29 -7.13
N ALA A 202 -15.97 6.66 -8.32
CA ALA A 202 -15.11 7.18 -9.39
C ALA A 202 -14.31 8.45 -9.03
N SER A 203 -14.72 9.21 -8.01
CA SER A 203 -14.02 10.43 -7.56
C SER A 203 -12.98 10.19 -6.47
N ALA A 204 -12.87 8.95 -5.96
CA ALA A 204 -12.01 8.66 -4.83
C ALA A 204 -10.52 8.67 -5.21
N ASN A 205 -9.71 9.40 -4.45
CA ASN A 205 -8.25 9.37 -4.55
C ASN A 205 -7.66 8.51 -3.41
N VAL A 206 -7.33 7.26 -3.73
CA VAL A 206 -6.81 6.29 -2.76
C VAL A 206 -5.48 6.73 -2.16
N SER A 207 -4.58 7.33 -2.98
CA SER A 207 -3.27 7.77 -2.52
C SER A 207 -3.37 8.87 -1.46
N GLU A 208 -4.17 9.91 -1.74
CA GLU A 208 -4.39 11.02 -0.81
C GLU A 208 -5.09 10.56 0.47
N ALA A 209 -6.09 9.67 0.34
CA ALA A 209 -6.80 9.12 1.49
C ALA A 209 -5.84 8.38 2.43
N ALA A 210 -4.95 7.53 1.89
CA ALA A 210 -3.97 6.79 2.67
C ALA A 210 -2.99 7.71 3.40
N VAL A 211 -2.37 8.65 2.68
CA VAL A 211 -1.37 9.56 3.27
C VAL A 211 -2.01 10.48 4.31
N LYS A 212 -3.18 11.06 4.04
CA LYS A 212 -3.91 11.86 5.02
C LYS A 212 -4.27 11.04 6.26
N GLY A 213 -4.72 9.80 6.06
CA GLY A 213 -5.00 8.87 7.14
C GLY A 213 -3.80 8.63 8.04
N TRP A 214 -2.65 8.28 7.44
CA TRP A 214 -1.42 8.05 8.19
C TRP A 214 -0.91 9.30 8.90
N MET A 215 -0.91 10.46 8.24
CA MET A 215 -0.43 11.72 8.83
C MET A 215 -1.31 12.20 9.99
N SER A 216 -2.59 11.82 10.02
CA SER A 216 -3.50 12.13 11.14
C SER A 216 -3.26 11.25 12.39
N SER A 217 -2.47 10.18 12.27
CA SER A 217 -2.21 9.22 13.34
C SER A 217 -0.75 9.28 13.79
N PRO A 218 -0.45 9.56 15.07
CA PRO A 218 0.94 9.64 15.54
C PRO A 218 1.76 8.39 15.26
N GLY A 219 1.18 7.19 15.42
CA GLY A 219 1.86 5.92 15.17
C GLY A 219 2.27 5.76 13.70
N HIS A 220 1.38 6.08 12.76
CA HIS A 220 1.67 5.97 11.32
C HIS A 220 2.54 7.12 10.80
N ARG A 221 2.39 8.32 11.37
CA ARG A 221 3.19 9.49 11.01
C ARG A 221 4.66 9.33 11.45
N SER A 222 4.91 8.61 12.55
CA SER A 222 6.26 8.44 13.08
C SER A 222 7.27 7.87 12.06
N PRO A 223 7.02 6.73 11.38
CA PRO A 223 7.96 6.24 10.36
C PRO A 223 8.02 7.14 9.11
N ILE A 224 6.93 7.84 8.78
CA ILE A 224 6.91 8.80 7.67
C ILE A 224 7.86 9.98 7.94
N LEU A 225 7.79 10.56 9.14
CA LEU A 225 8.60 11.71 9.56
C LEU A 225 9.76 11.30 10.47
N ASP A 226 10.34 10.13 10.23
CA ASP A 226 11.52 9.66 10.92
C ASP A 226 12.66 10.68 10.80
N ARG A 227 12.98 11.32 11.94
CA ARG A 227 14.03 12.33 12.04
C ARG A 227 15.41 11.72 12.29
N ASP A 228 15.45 10.47 12.73
CA ASP A 228 16.71 9.76 13.00
C ASP A 228 17.32 9.22 11.69
N GLY A 229 16.55 9.22 10.59
CA GLY A 229 17.03 8.84 9.26
C GLY A 229 17.36 7.36 9.16
N ILE A 230 16.66 6.53 9.93
CA ILE A 230 16.88 5.08 10.01
C ILE A 230 16.27 4.35 8.80
N PHE A 231 15.32 4.98 8.09
CA PHE A 231 14.77 4.48 6.83
C PHE A 231 15.36 5.23 5.62
N SER A 232 15.88 4.46 4.66
CA SER A 232 16.42 4.99 3.39
C SER A 232 15.50 4.69 2.20
N ASP A 233 14.78 3.57 2.28
CA ASP A 233 14.01 3.01 1.18
C ASP A 233 12.58 2.71 1.64
N ALA A 234 11.65 2.71 0.68
CA ALA A 234 10.27 2.31 0.91
C ALA A 234 9.66 1.65 -0.32
N GLY A 235 8.62 0.86 -0.09
CA GLY A 235 7.78 0.28 -1.12
C GLY A 235 6.32 0.32 -0.72
N VAL A 236 5.45 0.67 -1.67
CA VAL A 236 4.01 0.72 -1.45
C VAL A 236 3.31 -0.31 -2.31
N GLY A 237 2.50 -1.15 -1.67
CA GLY A 237 1.65 -2.13 -2.31
C GLY A 237 0.18 -1.77 -2.13
N VAL A 238 -0.60 -1.87 -3.20
CA VAL A 238 -2.03 -1.62 -3.17
C VAL A 238 -2.78 -2.79 -3.81
N PHE A 239 -3.82 -3.25 -3.12
CA PHE A 239 -4.76 -4.24 -3.63
C PHE A 239 -6.18 -3.70 -3.52
N CYS A 240 -6.95 -3.80 -4.60
CA CYS A 240 -8.32 -3.26 -4.66
C CYS A 240 -9.30 -4.34 -5.11
N GLU A 241 -10.41 -4.44 -4.41
CA GLU A 241 -11.51 -5.34 -4.72
C GLU A 241 -12.85 -4.65 -4.48
N ARG A 242 -13.77 -4.75 -5.47
CA ARG A 242 -15.10 -4.13 -5.41
C ARG A 242 -15.00 -2.64 -5.10
N LYS A 243 -15.41 -2.18 -3.91
CA LYS A 243 -15.35 -0.76 -3.52
C LYS A 243 -14.34 -0.52 -2.41
N THR A 244 -13.37 -1.41 -2.25
CA THR A 244 -12.38 -1.36 -1.17
C THR A 244 -10.96 -1.44 -1.73
N CYS A 245 -10.06 -0.64 -1.18
CA CYS A 245 -8.63 -0.77 -1.42
C CYS A 245 -7.88 -0.88 -0.09
N TYR A 246 -6.85 -1.72 -0.11
CA TYR A 246 -5.90 -1.95 0.97
C TYR A 246 -4.54 -1.41 0.50
N SER A 247 -3.95 -0.50 1.28
CA SER A 247 -2.63 0.08 1.02
C SER A 247 -1.67 -0.31 2.13
N VAL A 248 -0.52 -0.83 1.75
CA VAL A 248 0.57 -1.20 2.65
C VAL A 248 1.79 -0.39 2.22
N MET A 249 2.35 0.40 3.13
CA MET A 249 3.65 1.03 2.93
C MET A 249 4.66 0.38 3.87
N VAL A 250 5.72 -0.17 3.30
CA VAL A 250 6.85 -0.73 4.05
C VAL A 250 8.02 0.23 3.94
N PHE A 251 8.62 0.55 5.09
CA PHE A 251 9.84 1.32 5.22
C PHE A 251 10.99 0.36 5.53
N ALA A 252 12.15 0.57 4.91
CA ALA A 252 13.33 -0.25 5.13
C ALA A 252 14.58 0.63 5.29
N GLY A 253 15.35 0.35 6.33
CA GLY A 253 16.74 0.80 6.43
C GLY A 253 17.61 -0.10 5.57
N MET A 254 18.12 0.45 4.47
CA MET A 254 18.99 -0.26 3.53
C MET A 254 20.32 0.47 3.34
N GLU A 255 20.62 1.43 4.21
CA GLU A 255 21.87 2.16 4.24
C GLU A 255 22.40 2.25 5.67
N GLN A 256 23.72 2.27 5.80
CA GLN A 256 24.42 2.60 7.03
C GLN A 256 25.41 3.71 6.75
N ASN A 257 25.34 4.76 7.55
CA ASN A 257 26.29 5.87 7.54
C ASN A 257 27.02 5.89 8.87
N LYS A 258 28.34 6.00 8.83
CA LYS A 258 29.16 6.11 10.03
C LYS A 258 30.28 7.11 9.81
N ASP A 259 30.24 8.17 10.61
CA ASP A 259 31.32 9.15 10.69
C ASP A 259 32.27 8.77 11.83
N VAL A 260 33.56 8.71 11.52
CA VAL A 260 34.61 8.40 12.49
C VAL A 260 35.73 9.41 12.36
N ARG A 261 36.09 10.06 13.47
CA ARG A 261 37.34 10.83 13.55
C ARG A 261 38.46 9.93 14.04
N LEU A 262 39.51 9.78 13.23
CA LEU A 262 40.68 8.98 13.54
C LEU A 262 41.88 9.87 13.86
N ASN A 263 42.61 9.54 14.92
CA ASN A 263 43.92 10.13 15.20
C ASN A 263 45.03 9.33 14.49
N PRO A 264 46.20 9.92 14.21
CA PRO A 264 47.29 9.21 13.56
C PRO A 264 47.67 7.94 14.32
N GLY A 265 47.75 6.81 13.60
CA GLY A 265 48.03 5.48 14.14
C GLY A 265 46.83 4.75 14.73
N TYR A 266 45.61 5.28 14.62
CA TYR A 266 44.39 4.63 15.13
C TYR A 266 43.74 3.79 14.04
N LEU A 267 43.06 2.73 14.48
CA LEU A 267 42.27 1.86 13.64
C LEU A 267 40.83 1.79 14.14
N THR A 268 39.90 1.59 13.22
CA THR A 268 38.49 1.30 13.52
C THR A 268 38.02 0.10 12.72
N PHE A 269 36.97 -0.55 13.23
CA PHE A 269 36.30 -1.67 12.58
C PHE A 269 34.81 -1.39 12.46
N VAL A 270 34.24 -1.71 11.30
CA VAL A 270 32.81 -1.60 11.01
C VAL A 270 32.36 -2.89 10.36
N TYR A 271 31.31 -3.51 10.89
CA TYR A 271 30.71 -4.66 10.21
C TYR A 271 30.06 -4.21 8.90
N LEU A 272 30.36 -4.93 7.81
CA LEU A 272 29.56 -4.86 6.59
C LEU A 272 28.27 -5.68 6.78
N TYR A 273 28.40 -6.81 7.46
CA TYR A 273 27.29 -7.68 7.82
C TYR A 273 27.51 -8.18 9.26
N ASP A 274 26.80 -7.55 10.20
CA ASP A 274 26.83 -7.94 11.60
C ASP A 274 26.27 -9.37 11.81
N PRO A 275 27.02 -10.27 12.47
CA PRO A 275 26.55 -11.60 12.82
C PRO A 275 25.22 -11.68 13.57
N ALA A 276 24.85 -10.63 14.30
CA ALA A 276 23.61 -10.55 15.06
C ALA A 276 22.36 -10.47 14.17
N TYR A 277 22.50 -10.07 12.90
CA TYR A 277 21.34 -10.01 12.02
C TYR A 277 20.78 -11.42 11.72
N PRO A 278 19.45 -11.58 11.72
CA PRO A 278 18.79 -12.89 11.67
C PRO A 278 18.72 -13.48 10.26
N PHE A 279 19.38 -12.89 9.27
CA PHE A 279 19.36 -13.37 7.89
C PHE A 279 20.30 -14.56 7.69
N ASP A 280 19.93 -15.44 6.77
CA ASP A 280 20.59 -16.69 6.38
C ASP A 280 21.03 -16.66 4.91
N PHE A 281 21.07 -15.47 4.30
CA PHE A 281 21.51 -15.22 2.94
C PHE A 281 22.59 -14.13 2.92
N ASP A 282 23.43 -14.15 1.90
CA ASP A 282 24.45 -13.12 1.68
C ASP A 282 23.82 -11.82 1.15
N ALA A 283 24.43 -10.67 1.44
CA ALA A 283 23.88 -9.36 1.12
C ALA A 283 24.73 -8.63 0.08
N PRO A 284 24.20 -8.26 -1.10
CA PRO A 284 24.91 -7.38 -2.02
C PRO A 284 25.06 -6.00 -1.38
N VAL A 285 26.27 -5.48 -1.35
CA VAL A 285 26.60 -4.18 -0.76
C VAL A 285 27.41 -3.31 -1.70
N ASP A 286 27.11 -2.03 -1.70
CA ASP A 286 27.92 -0.95 -2.25
C ASP A 286 28.55 -0.18 -1.09
N ILE A 287 29.87 -0.09 -1.09
CA ILE A 287 30.66 0.55 -0.05
C ILE A 287 31.27 1.81 -0.64
N MET A 288 31.08 2.95 0.02
CA MET A 288 31.75 4.22 -0.29
C MET A 288 32.37 4.75 0.99
N ILE A 289 33.64 5.13 0.93
CA ILE A 289 34.38 5.71 2.06
C ILE A 289 35.07 6.97 1.56
N GLU A 290 34.90 8.07 2.28
CA GLU A 290 35.54 9.35 2.00
C GLU A 290 36.29 9.83 3.24
N SER A 291 37.48 10.39 3.06
CA SER A 291 38.28 10.96 4.13
C SER A 291 39.03 12.24 3.70
N ASP A 292 39.16 13.18 4.63
CA ASP A 292 40.00 14.37 4.44
C ASP A 292 41.51 14.06 4.56
N GLY A 293 41.87 12.90 5.10
CA GLY A 293 43.23 12.36 5.23
C GLY A 293 43.48 11.10 4.40
N ASN A 294 44.76 10.70 4.27
CA ASN A 294 45.12 9.46 3.58
C ASN A 294 44.96 8.27 4.54
N ILE A 295 44.03 7.38 4.24
CA ILE A 295 43.71 6.19 5.04
C ILE A 295 44.14 4.90 4.32
N ASN A 296 44.29 3.83 5.10
CA ASN A 296 44.34 2.47 4.57
C ASN A 296 43.00 1.78 4.89
N VAL A 297 42.41 1.14 3.89
CA VAL A 297 41.13 0.44 3.98
C VAL A 297 41.36 -1.04 3.67
N TYR A 298 40.84 -1.91 4.52
CA TYR A 298 40.90 -3.36 4.36
C TYR A 298 39.49 -3.94 4.52
N ILE A 299 39.02 -4.66 3.50
CA ILE A 299 37.81 -5.48 3.61
C ILE A 299 38.25 -6.86 4.10
N VAL A 300 37.76 -7.27 5.26
CA VAL A 300 38.24 -8.47 5.95
C VAL A 300 37.15 -9.53 6.11
N PRO A 301 37.51 -10.83 6.05
CA PRO A 301 36.58 -11.95 6.26
C PRO A 301 35.82 -11.91 7.59
N ASP A 302 36.48 -11.44 8.65
CA ASP A 302 35.96 -11.43 10.01
C ASP A 302 36.73 -10.45 10.91
N ARG A 303 36.28 -10.32 12.15
CA ARG A 303 36.90 -9.46 13.17
C ARG A 303 38.28 -9.98 13.63
N VAL A 304 38.57 -11.28 13.49
CA VAL A 304 39.89 -11.83 13.86
C VAL A 304 40.97 -11.26 12.96
N GLN A 305 40.68 -11.07 11.67
CA GLN A 305 41.63 -10.44 10.75
C GLN A 305 41.90 -8.96 11.10
N TYR A 306 40.88 -8.22 11.55
CA TYR A 306 41.08 -6.87 12.10
C TYR A 306 42.01 -6.89 13.31
N GLU A 307 41.83 -7.84 14.25
CA GLU A 307 42.72 -7.99 15.39
C GLU A 307 44.15 -8.36 14.97
N ASN A 308 44.32 -9.15 13.92
CA ASN A 308 45.64 -9.45 13.35
C ASN A 308 46.33 -8.17 12.84
N ILE A 309 45.60 -7.31 12.11
CA ILE A 309 46.11 -6.01 11.64
C ILE A 309 46.55 -5.14 12.82
N VAL A 310 45.70 -4.99 13.85
CA VAL A 310 46.00 -4.21 15.06
C VAL A 310 47.26 -4.70 15.76
N ASN A 311 47.47 -6.02 15.79
CA ASN A 311 48.61 -6.64 16.47
C ASN A 311 49.85 -6.82 15.58
N GLY A 312 49.83 -6.32 14.33
CA GLY A 312 50.94 -6.48 13.38
C GLY A 312 51.24 -7.95 13.00
N ARG A 313 50.22 -8.81 13.04
CA ARG A 313 50.29 -10.22 12.63
C ARG A 313 49.92 -10.36 11.15
N GLY A 314 50.23 -11.51 10.56
CA GLY A 314 49.71 -11.86 9.23
C GLY A 314 48.18 -11.87 9.24
N TYR A 315 47.57 -11.32 8.19
CA TYR A 315 46.12 -11.19 8.05
C TYR A 315 45.69 -11.55 6.63
N ASP A 316 44.43 -11.94 6.49
CA ASP A 316 43.77 -12.11 5.20
C ASP A 316 42.83 -10.92 4.93
N ALA A 317 42.90 -10.36 3.72
CA ALA A 317 41.99 -9.33 3.24
C ALA A 317 41.35 -9.76 1.92
N ILE A 318 40.04 -9.51 1.79
CA ILE A 318 39.27 -9.68 0.56
C ILE A 318 39.66 -8.59 -0.44
N SER A 319 39.90 -7.38 0.06
CA SER A 319 40.33 -6.22 -0.71
C SER A 319 41.11 -5.27 0.19
N GLU A 320 42.07 -4.56 -0.39
CA GLU A 320 42.95 -3.64 0.33
C GLU A 320 43.27 -2.42 -0.54
N SER A 321 43.27 -1.24 0.06
CA SER A 321 43.70 0.01 -0.57
C SER A 321 44.43 0.87 0.45
N ARG A 322 45.60 1.41 0.09
CA ARG A 322 46.47 2.16 1.00
C ARG A 322 46.69 3.58 0.51
N GLN A 323 46.85 4.51 1.46
CA GLN A 323 47.11 5.93 1.20
C GLN A 323 46.06 6.59 0.30
N VAL A 324 44.80 6.17 0.43
CA VAL A 324 43.68 6.70 -0.37
C VAL A 324 42.87 7.72 0.44
N LYS A 325 42.18 8.62 -0.24
CA LYS A 325 41.19 9.52 0.37
C LYS A 325 39.75 9.09 0.10
N ASP A 326 39.56 8.28 -0.92
CA ASP A 326 38.30 7.72 -1.35
C ASP A 326 38.46 6.22 -1.63
N PHE A 327 37.41 5.46 -1.34
CA PHE A 327 37.35 4.04 -1.63
C PHE A 327 35.92 3.66 -2.00
N ASN A 328 35.74 3.01 -3.15
CA ASN A 328 34.45 2.55 -3.64
C ASN A 328 34.55 1.10 -4.07
N GLN A 329 33.68 0.23 -3.56
CA GLN A 329 33.65 -1.18 -3.94
C GLN A 329 32.25 -1.79 -3.77
N SER A 330 31.81 -2.55 -4.77
CA SER A 330 30.64 -3.42 -4.67
C SER A 330 31.08 -4.86 -4.43
N LEU A 331 30.40 -5.57 -3.52
CA LEU A 331 30.65 -6.98 -3.25
C LEU A 331 29.41 -7.68 -2.67
N ILE A 332 29.46 -9.01 -2.59
CA ILE A 332 28.47 -9.81 -1.85
C ILE A 332 29.02 -10.04 -0.44
N ALA A 333 28.46 -9.33 0.53
CA ALA A 333 28.87 -9.39 1.92
C ALA A 333 28.34 -10.66 2.58
N ARG A 334 29.24 -11.36 3.27
CA ARG A 334 28.92 -12.53 4.08
C ARG A 334 28.91 -12.17 5.55
N LYS A 335 28.10 -12.90 6.31
CA LYS A 335 27.95 -12.71 7.75
C LYS A 335 29.33 -12.70 8.45
N GLY A 336 29.60 -11.65 9.22
CA GLY A 336 30.85 -11.44 9.95
C GLY A 336 31.89 -10.58 9.23
N GLN A 337 31.77 -10.38 7.92
CA GLN A 337 32.68 -9.53 7.17
C GLN A 337 32.60 -8.07 7.62
N GLY A 338 33.72 -7.37 7.52
CA GLY A 338 33.81 -5.97 7.93
C GLY A 338 34.88 -5.18 7.20
N ILE A 339 34.91 -3.89 7.52
CA ILE A 339 35.88 -2.91 7.05
C ILE A 339 36.79 -2.58 8.22
N ALA A 340 38.09 -2.77 8.06
CA ALA A 340 39.10 -2.17 8.91
C ALA A 340 39.61 -0.91 8.23
N ILE A 341 39.68 0.20 8.98
CA ILE A 341 40.22 1.47 8.48
C ILE A 341 41.31 1.91 9.43
N GLU A 342 42.48 2.21 8.88
CA GLU A 342 43.65 2.69 9.61
C GLU A 342 44.01 4.10 9.11
N LEU A 343 44.20 5.03 10.03
CA LEU A 343 44.90 6.27 9.73
C LEU A 343 46.40 6.07 10.04
N PRO A 344 47.30 6.16 9.05
CA PRO A 344 48.74 6.02 9.26
C PRO A 344 49.27 6.98 10.34
N ARG A 345 50.38 6.61 10.98
CA ARG A 345 51.01 7.43 12.04
C ARG A 345 51.53 8.79 11.56
N SER A 346 51.79 8.94 10.27
CA SER A 346 52.23 10.20 9.68
C SER A 346 51.02 11.05 9.26
N GLY A 347 50.90 12.26 9.82
CA GLY A 347 49.89 13.24 9.40
C GLY A 347 49.09 13.84 10.56
N SER A 348 47.98 14.49 10.21
CA SER A 348 46.97 15.00 11.14
C SER A 348 45.83 14.00 11.30
N ALA A 349 45.02 14.18 12.36
CA ALA A 349 43.75 13.47 12.49
C ALA A 349 42.84 13.73 11.29
N ALA A 350 42.04 12.73 10.93
CA ALA A 350 41.19 12.72 9.75
C ALA A 350 39.75 12.35 10.10
N ASP A 351 38.81 12.98 9.44
CA ASP A 351 37.41 12.57 9.44
C ASP A 351 37.21 11.55 8.30
N VAL A 352 36.50 10.47 8.61
CA VAL A 352 36.20 9.37 7.69
C VAL A 352 34.69 9.16 7.69
N ASN A 353 34.06 9.37 6.55
CA ASN A 353 32.67 9.02 6.30
C ASN A 353 32.61 7.64 5.63
N ILE A 354 31.82 6.74 6.20
CA ILE A 354 31.63 5.37 5.72
C ILE A 354 30.16 5.21 5.37
N HIS A 355 29.87 4.95 4.11
CA HIS A 355 28.54 4.68 3.60
C HIS A 355 28.47 3.24 3.06
N VAL A 356 27.49 2.47 3.53
CA VAL A 356 27.22 1.12 3.04
C VAL A 356 25.76 1.05 2.62
N ARG A 357 25.48 0.68 1.36
CA ARG A 357 24.13 0.47 0.83
C ARG A 357 23.90 -1.01 0.52
N TYR A 358 22.80 -1.56 1.00
CA TYR A 358 22.34 -2.92 0.73
C TYR A 358 21.34 -2.92 -0.44
N SER A 359 21.31 -3.98 -1.27
CA SER A 359 20.41 -4.09 -2.45
C SER A 359 19.65 -5.41 -2.59
#